data_AF-A0A3D1RYY4-F1
#
_entry.id   AF-A0A3D1RYY4-F1
#
_cell.length_a   1.000
_cell.length_b   1.000
_cell.length_c   1.000
_cell.angle_alpha   90.00
_cell.angle_beta   90.00
_cell.angle_gamma   90.00
#
_symmetry.space_group_name_H-M   'P 1'
#
loop_
_entity.id
_entity.type
_entity.pdbx_description
1 polymer ?
#
loop_
_entity_poly.entity_id
_entity_poly.type
_entity_poly.pdbx_seq_one_letter_code
_entity_poly.pdbx_strand_id
1 'polypeptide(L)'
;LVVDKGVPASAVRQAIGISAGQMLTGVSLFDIYEGDGVEKGKKSLSYGLTLQASSRNLNDQDVERIIQRILDHLKHKLGCELRTQ
;
A
#
# COMPACT_ATOMS: atom_id res chain seq x y z
N LEU A 1 -4.11 5.03 -0.98
CA LEU A 1 -4.29 4.49 0.39
C LEU A 1 -4.64 5.63 1.33
N VAL A 2 -5.72 5.55 2.09
CA VAL A 2 -6.10 6.60 3.05
C VAL A 2 -5.77 6.13 4.46
N VAL A 3 -5.01 6.93 5.20
CA VAL A 3 -4.57 6.64 6.59
C VAL A 3 -4.70 7.90 7.44
N ASP A 4 -4.70 7.74 8.76
CA ASP A 4 -4.56 8.86 9.68
C ASP A 4 -3.31 9.70 9.39
N LYS A 5 -3.45 11.02 9.49
CA LYS A 5 -2.37 11.99 9.25
C LYS A 5 -1.17 11.75 10.17
N GLY A 6 -1.43 11.26 11.39
CA GLY A 6 -0.40 10.89 12.37
C GLY A 6 0.43 9.65 12.00
N VAL A 7 -0.05 8.81 11.07
CA VAL A 7 0.70 7.62 10.64
C VAL A 7 1.85 8.05 9.73
N PRO A 8 3.12 7.77 10.08
CA PRO A 8 4.24 8.14 9.22
C PRO A 8 4.24 7.28 7.95
N ALA A 9 4.58 7.88 6.81
CA ALA A 9 4.64 7.15 5.53
C ALA A 9 5.62 5.97 5.58
N SER A 10 6.69 6.07 6.39
CA SER A 10 7.62 4.97 6.65
C SER A 10 6.97 3.75 7.27
N ALA A 11 5.99 3.91 8.17
CA ALA A 11 5.25 2.80 8.76
C ALA A 11 4.39 2.08 7.71
N VAL A 12 3.74 2.84 6.81
CA VAL A 12 2.98 2.29 5.68
C VAL A 12 3.91 1.52 4.74
N ARG A 13 5.05 2.12 4.35
CA ARG A 13 6.06 1.46 3.53
C ARG A 13 6.56 0.15 4.15
N GLN A 14 6.84 0.15 5.46
CA GLN A 14 7.32 -1.04 6.16
C GLN A 14 6.24 -2.13 6.19
N ALA A 15 4.99 -1.77 6.46
CA ALA A 15 3.87 -2.70 6.44
C ALA A 15 3.63 -3.31 5.05
N ILE A 16 3.78 -2.52 3.98
CA ILE A 16 3.76 -3.01 2.58
C ILE A 16 4.88 -4.03 2.36
N GLY A 17 6.11 -3.74 2.78
CA GLY A 17 7.25 -4.66 2.63
C GLY A 17 7.04 -6.00 3.34
N ILE A 18 6.55 -5.96 4.58
CA ILE A 18 6.29 -7.17 5.37
C ILE A 18 5.20 -8.03 4.72
N SER A 19 4.12 -7.42 4.24
CA SER A 19 2.96 -8.13 3.70
C SER A 19 3.19 -8.67 2.29
N ALA A 20 3.88 -7.91 1.43
CA ALA A 20 4.21 -8.32 0.07
C ALA A 20 5.33 -9.39 0.01
N GLY A 21 6.20 -9.41 1.02
CA GLY A 21 7.25 -10.41 1.17
C GLY A 21 8.28 -10.36 0.03
N GLN A 22 8.80 -11.53 -0.36
CA GLN A 22 9.90 -11.66 -1.32
C GLN A 22 9.54 -11.24 -2.76
N MET A 23 8.25 -11.07 -3.06
CA MET A 23 7.80 -10.64 -4.38
C MET A 23 7.92 -9.14 -4.59
N LEU A 24 8.07 -8.34 -3.53
CA LEU A 24 8.25 -6.90 -3.63
C LEU A 24 9.73 -6.57 -3.83
N THR A 25 10.06 -6.07 -5.01
CA THR A 25 11.42 -5.63 -5.34
C THR A 25 11.57 -4.12 -5.26
N GLY A 26 10.47 -3.37 -5.32
CA GLY A 26 10.48 -1.92 -5.25
C GLY A 26 9.22 -1.34 -4.61
N VAL A 27 9.39 -0.31 -3.79
CA VAL A 27 8.30 0.49 -3.25
C VAL A 27 8.68 1.97 -3.26
N SER A 28 7.86 2.77 -3.91
CA SER A 28 8.08 4.21 -4.08
C SER A 28 6.83 4.96 -3.69
N LEU A 29 6.99 6.02 -2.90
CA LEU A 29 5.90 6.94 -2.59
C LEU A 29 5.86 7.99 -3.72
N PHE A 30 4.74 8.04 -4.43
CA PHE A 30 4.54 9.01 -5.51
C PHE A 30 3.99 10.33 -5.00
N ASP A 31 2.93 10.27 -4.20
CA ASP A 31 2.19 11.47 -3.81
C ASP A 31 1.60 11.32 -2.40
N ILE A 32 1.52 12.47 -1.70
CA ILE A 32 0.82 12.62 -0.43
C ILE A 32 -0.23 13.72 -0.63
N TYR A 33 -1.50 13.35 -0.56
CA TYR A 33 -2.61 14.26 -0.74
C TYR A 33 -3.40 14.45 0.57
N GLU A 34 -3.57 15.70 0.98
CA GLU A 34 -4.25 16.11 2.22
C GLU A 34 -5.35 17.18 1.98
N GLY A 35 -5.90 17.23 0.76
CA GLY A 35 -6.86 18.24 0.34
C GLY A 35 -8.33 17.80 0.41
N ASP A 36 -9.21 18.64 -0.16
CA ASP A 36 -10.65 18.42 -0.21
C ASP A 36 -11.00 17.08 -0.87
N GLY A 37 -11.71 16.25 -0.12
CA GLY A 37 -12.05 14.89 -0.52
C GLY A 37 -11.29 13.81 0.26
N VAL A 38 -10.32 14.15 1.11
CA VAL A 38 -9.87 13.26 2.20
C VAL A 38 -10.51 13.73 3.50
N GLU A 39 -11.02 12.78 4.29
CA GLU A 39 -11.63 13.09 5.59
C GLU A 39 -10.65 13.89 6.49
N LYS A 40 -11.19 14.85 7.26
CA LYS A 40 -10.38 15.67 8.15
C LYS A 40 -9.60 14.78 9.12
N GLY A 41 -8.29 14.98 9.19
CA GLY A 41 -7.40 14.18 10.02
C GLY A 41 -6.80 12.96 9.32
N LYS A 42 -7.23 12.66 8.09
CA LYS A 42 -6.63 11.63 7.24
C LYS A 42 -5.79 12.25 6.12
N LYS A 43 -4.95 11.42 5.51
CA LYS A 43 -4.17 11.72 4.32
C LYS A 43 -4.22 10.55 3.34
N SER A 44 -4.15 10.85 2.06
CA SER A 44 -4.03 9.86 1.00
C SER A 44 -2.57 9.72 0.57
N LEU A 45 -2.09 8.49 0.49
CA LEU A 45 -0.76 8.13 0.04
C LEU A 45 -0.86 7.26 -1.21
N SER A 46 -0.14 7.66 -2.25
CA SER A 46 -0.05 6.92 -3.51
C SER A 46 1.29 6.21 -3.59
N TYR A 47 1.28 4.89 -3.64
CA TYR A 47 2.50 4.08 -3.72
C TYR A 47 2.59 3.33 -5.06
N GLY A 48 3.78 3.35 -5.64
CA GLY A 48 4.19 2.43 -6.70
C GLY A 48 4.81 1.19 -6.11
N LEU A 49 4.33 0.03 -6.54
CA LEU A 49 4.87 -1.27 -6.16
C LEU A 49 5.46 -1.93 -7.40
N THR A 50 6.70 -2.41 -7.27
CA THR A 50 7.31 -3.27 -8.26
C THR A 50 7.30 -4.68 -7.72
N LEU A 51 6.54 -5.55 -8.38
CA LEU A 51 6.42 -6.96 -8.03
C LEU A 51 7.17 -7.80 -9.06
N GLN A 52 7.99 -8.73 -8.59
CA GLN A 52 8.71 -9.65 -9.44
C GLN A 52 8.89 -10.99 -8.72
N ALA A 53 8.61 -12.07 -9.43
CA ALA A 53 8.91 -13.41 -8.96
C ALA A 53 10.22 -13.90 -9.59
N SER A 54 11.08 -14.52 -8.78
CA SER A 54 12.39 -15.02 -9.23
C SER A 54 12.30 -16.27 -10.12
N SER A 55 11.21 -17.02 -10.02
CA SER A 55 11.07 -18.36 -10.63
C SER A 55 10.01 -18.45 -11.73
N ARG A 56 9.13 -17.45 -11.87
CA ARG A 56 8.03 -17.47 -12.85
C ARG A 56 7.53 -16.06 -13.14
N ASN A 57 6.79 -15.90 -14.24
CA ASN A 57 6.02 -14.68 -14.46
C ASN A 57 4.85 -14.61 -13.46
N LEU A 58 4.59 -13.42 -12.95
CA LEU A 58 3.40 -13.14 -12.16
C LEU A 58 2.22 -13.00 -13.13
N ASN A 59 1.13 -13.71 -12.87
CA ASN A 59 -0.13 -13.45 -13.55
C ASN A 59 -0.98 -12.45 -12.73
N ASP A 60 -2.06 -11.98 -13.33
CA ASP A 60 -2.94 -10.99 -12.70
C ASP A 60 -3.49 -11.46 -11.36
N GLN A 61 -3.82 -12.76 -11.23
CA GLN A 61 -4.30 -13.32 -9.96
C GLN A 61 -3.23 -13.32 -8.86
N ASP A 62 -1.97 -13.55 -9.21
CA ASP A 62 -0.87 -13.49 -8.25
C ASP A 62 -0.68 -12.07 -7.75
N VAL A 63 -0.70 -11.10 -8.68
CA VAL A 63 -0.61 -9.67 -8.34
C VAL A 63 -1.79 -9.27 -7.45
N GLU A 64 -3.00 -9.64 -7.82
CA GLU A 64 -4.20 -9.31 -7.04
C GLU A 64 -4.15 -9.92 -5.64
N ARG A 65 -3.73 -11.19 -5.49
CA ARG A 65 -3.54 -11.80 -4.16
C ARG A 65 -2.51 -11.05 -3.31
N ILE A 66 -1.41 -10.58 -3.91
CA ILE A 66 -0.39 -9.79 -3.20
C ILE A 66 -0.99 -8.44 -2.77
N ILE A 67 -1.68 -7.74 -3.68
CA ILE A 67 -2.34 -6.47 -3.39
C ILE A 67 -3.35 -6.64 -2.25
N GLN A 68 -4.23 -7.64 -2.31
CA GLN A 68 -5.20 -7.92 -1.25
C GLN A 68 -4.53 -8.17 0.09
N ARG A 69 -3.47 -9.00 0.11
CA ARG A 69 -2.70 -9.26 1.34
C ARG A 69 -2.08 -7.99 1.93
N ILE A 70 -1.57 -7.09 1.08
CA ILE A 70 -1.05 -5.79 1.52
C ILE A 70 -2.16 -4.94 2.10
N LEU A 71 -3.31 -4.85 1.42
CA LEU A 71 -4.46 -4.06 1.87
C LEU A 71 -5.00 -4.56 3.21
N ASP A 72 -5.19 -5.87 3.37
CA ASP A 72 -5.62 -6.47 4.63
C ASP A 72 -4.63 -6.15 5.75
N HIS A 73 -3.33 -6.33 5.50
CA HIS A 73 -2.32 -6.04 6.50
C HIS A 73 -2.33 -4.58 6.92
N LEU A 74 -2.42 -3.65 5.96
CA LEU A 74 -2.49 -2.22 6.20
C LEU A 74 -3.78 -1.82 6.95
N LYS A 75 -4.91 -2.45 6.62
CA LYS A 75 -6.19 -2.23 7.29
C LYS A 75 -6.12 -2.66 8.75
N HIS A 76 -5.57 -3.86 9.02
CA HIS A 76 -5.44 -4.38 10.38
C HIS A 76 -4.39 -3.64 11.23
N LYS A 77 -3.25 -3.24 10.64
CA LYS A 77 -2.16 -2.58 11.39
C LYS A 77 -2.35 -1.09 11.57
N LEU A 78 -2.89 -0.40 10.56
CA LEU A 78 -2.88 1.06 10.45
C LEU A 78 -4.27 1.66 10.23
N GLY A 79 -5.33 0.85 10.20
CA GLY A 79 -6.68 1.33 9.87
C GLY A 79 -6.78 1.89 8.45
N CYS A 80 -5.88 1.46 7.56
CA CYS A 80 -5.78 2.00 6.21
C CYS A 80 -6.93 1.50 5.33
N GLU A 81 -7.46 2.39 4.49
CA GLU A 81 -8.50 2.05 3.53
C GLU A 81 -8.04 2.29 2.09
N LEU A 82 -8.46 1.42 1.16
CA LEU A 82 -8.26 1.68 -0.26
C LEU A 82 -9.29 2.71 -0.71
N ARG A 83 -8.81 3.79 -1.33
CA ARG A 83 -9.67 4.76 -2.00
C ARG A 83 -9.88 4.29 -3.44
N THR A 84 -11.06 3.78 -3.73
CA THR A 84 -11.54 3.61 -5.10
C THR A 84 -12.06 4.96 -5.58
N GLN A 85 -11.46 5.49 -6.65
CA GLN A 85 -12.04 6.62 -7.39
C GLN A 85 -13.15 6.13 -8.31
#